data_AF-A0A1R1MG80-F1
#
_entry.id   AF-A0A1R1MG80-F1
#
_cell.length_a   1.000
_cell.length_b   1.000
_cell.length_c   1.000
_cell.angle_alpha   90.00
_cell.angle_beta   90.00
_cell.angle_gamma   90.00
#
_symmetry.space_group_name_H-M   'P 1'
#
loop_
_entity.id
_entity.type
_entity.pdbx_description
1 polymer ?
#
loop_
_entity_poly.entity_id
_entity_poly.type
_entity_poly.pdbx_seq_one_letter_code
_entity_poly.pdbx_strand_id
1 'polypeptide(L)'
;MLKTVVLFSSLLMSISVFACDSAKNPCGNTAHSKVSEVDMEEQMNKMAPMFGNMVQSMMSGRFEALADPAVTKQLARFSKSYFDALVSEGFSEDQALKIVVSVGIPTAQ
;
A
#
# COMPACT_ATOMS: atom_id res chain seq x y z
N MET A 1 33.24 28.12 -31.82
CA MET A 1 32.52 27.15 -30.98
C MET A 1 33.52 26.49 -30.04
N LEU A 2 33.11 26.26 -28.78
CA LEU A 2 33.75 25.36 -27.81
C LEU A 2 34.93 25.89 -26.96
N LYS A 3 34.65 26.79 -26.00
CA LYS A 3 35.50 27.04 -24.81
C LYS A 3 34.70 27.60 -23.64
N THR A 4 34.14 26.76 -22.75
CA THR A 4 34.02 27.04 -21.30
C THR A 4 33.53 25.80 -20.55
N VAL A 5 34.51 24.97 -20.22
CA VAL A 5 34.44 23.84 -19.30
C VAL A 5 34.53 24.42 -17.87
N VAL A 6 33.68 23.92 -16.97
CA VAL A 6 33.91 23.83 -15.51
C VAL A 6 34.04 25.17 -14.76
N LEU A 7 32.91 25.68 -14.28
CA LEU A 7 32.89 26.77 -13.29
C LEU A 7 31.65 26.72 -12.36
N PHE A 8 31.30 25.54 -11.83
CA PHE A 8 30.38 25.45 -10.69
C PHE A 8 30.87 24.39 -9.70
N SER A 9 32.11 24.60 -9.25
CA SER A 9 32.62 24.07 -7.98
C SER A 9 32.54 25.19 -6.94
N SER A 10 32.12 24.84 -5.72
CA SER A 10 32.03 25.69 -4.52
C SER A 10 30.79 26.56 -4.35
N LEU A 11 29.75 25.96 -3.77
CA LEU A 11 29.10 26.59 -2.62
C LEU A 11 28.78 25.54 -1.56
N LEU A 12 29.78 25.28 -0.71
CA LEU A 12 29.61 24.79 0.64
C LEU A 12 28.79 25.82 1.42
N MET A 13 27.59 25.45 1.86
CA MET A 13 26.98 26.11 3.01
C MET A 13 26.49 25.05 3.98
N SER A 14 27.26 24.94 5.06
CA SER A 14 27.06 24.15 6.25
C SER A 14 25.67 24.37 6.85
N ILE A 15 24.90 23.29 7.00
CA ILE A 15 23.86 23.24 8.04
C ILE A 15 24.37 22.31 9.13
N SER A 16 24.59 22.95 10.26
CA SER A 16 25.16 22.45 11.50
C SER A 16 24.44 21.20 12.02
N VAL A 17 25.26 20.22 12.36
CA VAL A 17 25.18 19.35 13.55
C VAL A 17 23.94 19.59 14.42
N PHE A 18 22.97 18.68 14.34
CA PHE A 18 21.98 18.49 15.40
C PHE A 18 22.68 17.70 16.52
N ALA A 19 23.27 18.41 17.47
CA ALA A 19 23.74 17.83 18.71
C ALA A 19 22.51 17.42 19.54
N CYS A 20 22.31 16.11 19.69
CA CYS A 20 21.37 15.57 20.66
C CYS A 20 22.00 15.76 22.06
N ASP A 21 21.72 16.90 22.68
CA ASP A 21 21.99 17.11 24.10
C ASP A 21 20.85 16.45 24.90
N SER A 22 21.13 15.28 25.46
CA SER A 22 20.27 14.69 26.49
C SER A 22 21.12 13.92 27.49
N ALA A 23 21.92 14.68 28.24
CA ALA A 23 22.59 14.21 29.45
C ALA A 23 21.82 14.72 30.68
N LYS A 24 20.92 13.88 31.20
CA LYS A 24 20.53 13.70 32.63
C LYS A 24 19.03 13.36 32.79
N ASN A 25 18.70 12.07 32.69
CA ASN A 25 18.05 11.27 33.75
C ASN A 25 17.78 9.83 33.24
N PRO A 26 18.06 8.79 34.03
CA PRO A 26 17.79 7.41 33.66
C PRO A 26 16.34 7.06 34.04
N CYS A 27 15.42 7.17 33.09
CA CYS A 27 14.15 6.43 33.15
C CYS A 27 14.45 5.10 32.44
N GLY A 28 14.72 4.02 33.16
CA GLY A 28 13.70 3.37 33.96
C GLY A 28 13.35 2.09 33.20
N ASN A 29 14.01 1.01 33.63
CA ASN A 29 13.87 -0.35 33.17
C ASN A 29 12.39 -0.76 33.01
N THR A 30 11.95 -1.06 31.78
CA THR A 30 10.86 -2.01 31.54
C THR A 30 11.33 -3.00 30.50
N ALA A 31 11.90 -4.10 31.01
CA ALA A 31 11.82 -5.44 30.44
C ALA A 31 11.69 -5.50 28.91
N HIS A 32 12.83 -5.63 28.22
CA HIS A 32 12.89 -6.49 27.05
C HIS A 32 12.52 -7.90 27.53
N SER A 33 11.23 -8.20 27.60
CA SER A 33 10.78 -9.57 27.71
C SER A 33 11.33 -10.28 26.48
N LYS A 34 12.17 -11.30 26.69
CA LYS A 34 12.48 -12.25 25.64
C LYS A 34 11.14 -12.91 25.29
N VAL A 35 10.42 -12.35 24.32
CA VAL A 35 9.38 -13.09 23.63
C VAL A 35 10.14 -14.21 22.93
N SER A 36 10.08 -15.42 23.47
CA SER A 36 10.65 -16.57 22.79
C SER A 36 9.87 -16.75 21.49
N GLU A 37 10.52 -17.11 20.38
CA GLU A 37 9.82 -17.37 19.10
C GLU A 37 8.67 -18.38 19.28
N VAL A 38 8.81 -19.28 20.25
CA VAL A 38 7.81 -20.28 20.65
C VAL A 38 6.53 -19.65 21.23
N ASP A 39 6.64 -18.54 21.97
CA ASP A 39 5.47 -17.84 22.54
C ASP A 39 4.68 -17.07 21.47
N MET A 40 5.33 -16.63 20.38
CA MET A 40 4.65 -16.00 19.24
C MET A 40 3.89 -17.01 18.39
N GLU A 41 4.49 -18.17 18.09
CA GLU A 41 3.79 -19.22 17.34
C GLU A 41 2.53 -19.70 18.07
N GLU A 42 2.61 -19.92 19.40
CA GLU A 42 1.45 -20.39 20.16
C GLU A 42 0.35 -19.32 20.25
N GLN A 43 0.71 -18.03 20.36
CA GLN A 43 -0.27 -16.93 20.29
C GLN A 43 -0.89 -16.79 18.91
N MET A 44 -0.09 -16.87 17.83
CA MET A 44 -0.61 -16.82 16.46
C MET A 44 -1.54 -18.00 16.18
N ASN A 45 -1.24 -19.20 16.68
CA ASN A 45 -2.09 -20.37 16.48
C ASN A 45 -3.45 -20.21 17.18
N LYS A 46 -3.49 -19.50 18.32
CA LYS A 46 -4.74 -19.17 19.03
C LYS A 46 -5.52 -18.04 18.35
N MET A 47 -4.86 -17.11 17.65
CA MET A 47 -5.51 -16.01 16.92
C MET A 47 -5.87 -16.33 15.47
N ALA A 48 -5.21 -17.31 14.84
CA ALA A 48 -5.45 -17.76 13.47
C ALA A 48 -6.94 -18.06 13.16
N PRO A 49 -7.70 -18.81 13.99
CA PRO A 49 -9.12 -19.06 13.71
C PRO A 49 -9.98 -17.80 13.78
N MET A 50 -9.68 -16.87 14.69
CA MET A 50 -10.38 -15.58 14.75
C MET A 50 -10.13 -14.78 13.47
N PHE A 51 -8.88 -14.71 13.02
CA PHE A 51 -8.51 -14.05 11.77
C PHE A 51 -9.20 -14.71 10.57
N GLY A 52 -9.23 -16.04 10.51
CA GLY A 52 -9.94 -16.79 9.48
C GLY A 52 -11.43 -16.43 9.39
N ASN A 53 -12.12 -16.36 10.53
CA ASN A 53 -13.54 -15.96 10.58
C ASN A 53 -13.76 -14.52 10.12
N MET A 54 -12.83 -13.61 10.44
CA MET A 54 -12.87 -12.22 9.99
C MET A 54 -12.73 -12.13 8.46
N VAL A 55 -11.74 -12.82 7.89
CA VAL A 55 -11.55 -12.87 6.43
C VAL A 55 -12.76 -13.48 5.73
N GLN A 56 -13.31 -14.57 6.26
CA GLN A 56 -14.50 -15.21 5.71
C GLN A 56 -15.71 -14.27 5.70
N SER A 57 -15.92 -13.53 6.79
CA SER A 57 -17.02 -12.56 6.90
C SER A 57 -16.86 -11.41 5.92
N MET A 58 -15.63 -10.90 5.77
CA MET A 58 -15.31 -9.86 4.80
C MET A 58 -15.54 -10.33 3.36
N MET A 59 -15.10 -11.55 3.01
CA MET A 59 -15.34 -12.12 1.68
C MET A 59 -16.82 -12.34 1.41
N SER A 60 -17.56 -12.85 2.40
CA SER A 60 -19.01 -13.08 2.26
C SER A 60 -19.75 -11.77 2.03
N GLY A 61 -19.45 -10.72 2.80
CA GLY A 61 -20.03 -9.39 2.57
C GLY A 61 -19.67 -8.80 1.21
N ARG A 62 -18.47 -9.06 0.69
CA ARG A 62 -18.10 -8.66 -0.68
C ARG A 62 -18.95 -9.39 -1.73
N PHE A 63 -19.16 -10.70 -1.58
CA PHE A 63 -19.99 -11.46 -2.51
C PHE A 63 -21.45 -11.02 -2.45
N GLU A 64 -21.99 -10.78 -1.28
CA GLU A 64 -23.35 -10.24 -1.11
C GLU A 64 -23.50 -8.87 -1.77
N ALA A 65 -22.54 -7.97 -1.57
CA ALA A 65 -22.55 -6.66 -2.23
C ALA A 65 -22.50 -6.78 -3.76
N LEU A 66 -21.73 -7.73 -4.30
CA LEU A 66 -21.63 -7.94 -5.74
C LEU A 66 -22.83 -8.69 -6.34
N ALA A 67 -23.61 -9.39 -5.50
CA ALA A 67 -24.85 -10.03 -5.91
C ALA A 67 -25.99 -9.02 -6.11
N ASP A 68 -25.88 -7.80 -5.57
CA ASP A 68 -26.81 -6.71 -5.85
C ASP A 68 -26.68 -6.25 -7.31
N PRO A 69 -27.73 -6.39 -8.14
CA PRO A 69 -27.70 -5.98 -9.54
C PRO A 69 -27.38 -4.49 -9.74
N ALA A 70 -27.70 -3.62 -8.79
CA ALA A 70 -27.37 -2.20 -8.86
C ALA A 70 -25.85 -1.99 -8.80
N VAL A 71 -25.18 -2.70 -7.89
CA VAL A 71 -23.72 -2.66 -7.73
C VAL A 71 -23.04 -3.26 -8.95
N THR A 72 -23.50 -4.42 -9.44
CA THR A 72 -22.94 -5.03 -10.66
C THR A 72 -23.07 -4.12 -11.87
N LYS A 73 -24.21 -3.43 -12.03
CA LYS A 73 -24.41 -2.46 -13.12
C LYS A 73 -23.48 -1.27 -13.01
N GLN A 74 -23.26 -0.75 -11.81
CA GLN A 74 -22.33 0.35 -11.59
C GLN A 74 -20.90 -0.07 -11.92
N LEU A 75 -20.49 -1.27 -11.48
CA LEU A 75 -19.18 -1.83 -11.79
C LEU A 75 -18.99 -2.02 -13.30
N ALA A 76 -19.97 -2.58 -14.01
CA ALA A 76 -19.90 -2.76 -15.46
C ALA A 76 -19.77 -1.43 -16.21
N ARG A 77 -20.51 -0.40 -15.80
CA ARG A 77 -20.40 0.95 -16.38
C ARG A 77 -19.00 1.52 -16.16
N PHE A 78 -18.48 1.41 -14.95
CA PHE A 78 -17.13 1.85 -14.62
C PHE A 78 -16.09 1.12 -15.49
N SER A 79 -16.13 -0.22 -15.54
CA SER A 79 -15.19 -1.02 -16.33
C SER A 79 -15.23 -0.65 -17.82
N LYS A 80 -16.43 -0.44 -18.39
CA LYS A 80 -16.57 0.01 -19.77
C LYS A 80 -15.97 1.40 -19.98
N SER A 81 -16.33 2.37 -19.14
CA SER A 81 -15.80 3.73 -19.26
C SER A 81 -14.28 3.77 -19.10
N TYR A 82 -13.71 2.94 -18.22
CA TYR A 82 -12.27 2.84 -18.07
C TYR A 82 -11.60 2.20 -19.29
N PHE A 83 -12.16 1.12 -19.83
CA PHE A 83 -11.70 0.52 -21.08
C PHE A 83 -11.72 1.52 -22.24
N ASP A 84 -12.87 2.18 -22.46
CA ASP A 84 -13.05 3.15 -23.54
C ASP A 84 -12.03 4.30 -23.40
N ALA A 85 -11.78 4.76 -22.17
CA ALA A 85 -10.79 5.80 -21.89
C ALA A 85 -9.37 5.34 -22.26
N LEU A 86 -8.96 4.13 -21.87
CA LEU A 86 -7.66 3.58 -22.24
C LEU A 86 -7.49 3.49 -23.77
N VAL A 87 -8.51 3.01 -24.48
CA VAL A 87 -8.45 2.96 -25.94
C VAL A 87 -8.33 4.37 -26.53
N SER A 88 -9.06 5.35 -25.99
CA SER A 88 -8.98 6.75 -26.46
C SER A 88 -7.61 7.40 -26.23
N GLU A 89 -6.87 6.97 -25.21
CA GLU A 89 -5.50 7.40 -24.91
C GLU A 89 -4.44 6.67 -25.75
N GLY A 90 -4.84 5.78 -26.65
CA GLY A 90 -3.96 5.11 -27.61
C GLY A 90 -3.45 3.73 -27.18
N PHE A 91 -3.98 3.15 -26.11
CA PHE A 91 -3.73 1.74 -25.80
C PHE A 91 -4.44 0.84 -26.81
N SER A 92 -3.84 -0.30 -27.17
CA SER A 92 -4.56 -1.31 -27.94
C SER A 92 -5.68 -1.94 -27.12
N GLU A 93 -6.69 -2.50 -27.78
CA GLU A 93 -7.80 -3.19 -27.09
C GLU A 93 -7.28 -4.31 -26.15
N ASP A 94 -6.30 -5.09 -26.61
CA ASP A 94 -5.68 -6.14 -25.80
C ASP A 94 -4.98 -5.59 -24.54
N GLN A 95 -4.27 -4.46 -24.69
CA GLN A 95 -3.60 -3.79 -23.57
C GLN A 95 -4.62 -3.22 -22.58
N ALA A 96 -5.64 -2.55 -23.09
CA ALA A 96 -6.71 -1.96 -22.29
C ALA A 96 -7.45 -3.05 -21.50
N LEU A 97 -7.81 -4.16 -22.15
CA LEU A 97 -8.47 -5.29 -21.49
C LEU A 97 -7.59 -5.87 -20.40
N LYS A 98 -6.29 -6.09 -20.67
CA LYS A 98 -5.33 -6.58 -19.68
C LYS A 98 -5.25 -5.67 -18.45
N ILE A 99 -5.24 -4.35 -18.65
CA ILE A 99 -5.23 -3.38 -17.55
C ILE A 99 -6.51 -3.50 -16.72
N VAL A 100 -7.68 -3.45 -17.37
CA VAL A 100 -8.99 -3.51 -16.69
C VAL A 100 -9.12 -4.78 -15.84
N VAL A 101 -8.73 -5.95 -16.36
CA VAL A 101 -8.83 -7.21 -15.58
C VAL A 101 -7.80 -7.29 -14.45
N SER A 102 -6.65 -6.62 -14.60
CA SER A 102 -5.59 -6.62 -13.59
C SER A 102 -5.92 -5.72 -12.39
N VAL A 103 -6.67 -4.64 -12.59
CA VAL A 103 -7.15 -3.75 -11.50
C VAL A 103 -8.20 -4.46 -10.64
N GLY A 104 -9.00 -5.35 -11.24
CA GLY A 104 -10.04 -6.09 -10.53
C GLY A 104 -11.21 -5.21 -10.10
N ILE A 105 -11.89 -5.60 -9.01
CA ILE A 105 -13.03 -4.86 -8.46
C ILE A 105 -12.51 -3.70 -7.60
N PRO A 106 -12.82 -2.43 -7.94
CA PRO A 106 -12.40 -1.29 -7.14
C PRO A 106 -12.92 -1.43 -5.71
N THR A 107 -12.02 -1.46 -4.75
CA THR A 107 -12.35 -1.32 -3.33
C THR A 107 -12.25 0.16 -3.00
N ALA A 108 -13.33 0.77 -2.49
CA ALA A 108 -13.21 2.08 -1.86
C ALA A 108 -12.19 1.95 -0.73
N GLN A 109 -11.09 2.71 -0.79
CA GLN A 109 -10.13 2.83 0.31
C GLN A 109 -10.72 3.69 1.42
#